data_AF-A0A6A5A174-F1
#
_entry.id   AF-A0A6A5A174-F1
#
_cell.length_a   1.000
_cell.length_b   1.000
_cell.length_c   1.000
_cell.angle_alpha   90.00
_cell.angle_beta   90.00
_cell.angle_gamma   90.00
#
_symmetry.space_group_name_H-M   'P 1'
#
loop_
_entity.id
_entity.type
_entity.pdbx_description
1 polymer ?
#
loop_
_entity_poly.entity_id
_entity_poly.type
_entity_poly.pdbx_seq_one_letter_code
_entity_poly.pdbx_strand_id
1 'polypeptide(L)'
;MFGSYIDSWVKVNALQQGFYLVNYSPELWKALQGPVSTQELDVVDRVALLQSVFFLSRAGHVSIVDALEFAQAYALDTEYLVWKELSDNLVQIVALFDDQVWFPSFQAYIRRLYAPIMARLTWTHLAT
;
A
#
# COMPACT_ATOMS: atom_id res chain seq x y z
N MET A 1 12.45 -19.67 26.26
CA MET A 1 12.39 -18.19 26.30
C MET A 1 13.60 -17.72 25.50
N PHE A 2 13.51 -16.98 24.40
CA PHE A 2 12.74 -15.77 24.15
C PHE A 2 12.47 -15.63 22.64
N GLY A 3 11.31 -15.08 22.30
CA GLY A 3 10.94 -14.71 20.95
C GLY A 3 9.65 -13.90 21.03
N SER A 4 9.73 -12.72 21.68
CA SER A 4 8.63 -11.77 21.61
C SER A 4 8.61 -11.25 20.18
N TYR A 5 7.72 -11.81 19.37
CA TYR A 5 7.35 -11.19 18.10
C TYR A 5 6.93 -9.76 18.42
N ILE A 6 7.58 -8.79 17.75
CA ILE A 6 7.19 -7.38 17.85
C ILE A 6 5.85 -7.28 17.12
N ASP A 7 4.75 -7.52 17.84
CA ASP A 7 3.39 -7.18 17.39
C ASP A 7 3.13 -5.66 17.53
N SER A 8 4.06 -4.92 18.12
CA SER A 8 3.97 -3.47 18.29
C SER A 8 4.49 -2.73 17.07
N TRP A 9 3.65 -1.91 16.45
CA TRP A 9 4.03 -1.03 15.36
C TRP A 9 4.28 0.40 15.86
N VAL A 10 4.95 1.21 15.05
CA VAL A 10 5.08 2.66 15.27
C VAL A 10 4.91 3.41 13.95
N LYS A 11 4.02 4.39 13.93
CA LYS A 11 3.88 5.34 12.82
C LYS A 11 4.48 6.69 13.25
N VAL A 12 5.52 7.12 12.54
CA VAL A 12 6.16 8.43 12.73
C VAL A 12 5.58 9.39 11.69
N ASN A 13 5.65 10.69 11.96
CA ASN A 13 5.04 11.73 11.13
C ASN A 13 3.51 11.60 11.04
N ALA A 14 2.84 11.64 12.19
CA ALA A 14 1.39 11.55 12.28
C ALA A 14 0.71 12.59 11.38
N LEU A 15 -0.29 12.16 10.61
CA LEU A 15 -1.03 12.99 9.65
C LEU A 15 -0.14 13.71 8.63
N GLN A 16 1.07 13.22 8.39
CA GLN A 16 2.02 13.76 7.42
C GLN A 16 2.31 15.28 7.60
N GLN A 17 2.33 15.77 8.85
CA GLN A 17 2.53 17.20 9.15
C GLN A 17 3.96 17.68 8.85
N GLY A 18 4.94 16.79 8.99
CA GLY A 18 6.33 17.05 8.69
C GLY A 18 6.66 16.86 7.22
N PHE A 19 7.50 17.73 6.67
CA PHE A 19 8.03 17.63 5.31
C PHE A 19 9.23 16.66 5.25
N TYR A 20 8.98 15.40 5.54
CA TYR A 20 9.96 14.32 5.43
C TYR A 20 9.28 12.97 5.19
N LEU A 21 10.04 12.03 4.62
CA LEU A 21 9.64 10.63 4.49
C LEU A 21 10.19 9.82 5.67
N VAL A 22 9.48 8.75 6.03
CA VAL A 22 9.93 7.82 7.06
C VAL A 22 10.21 6.47 6.40
N ASN A 23 11.44 5.99 6.54
CA ASN A 23 11.77 4.60 6.24
C ASN A 23 11.79 3.78 7.53
N TYR A 24 11.26 2.57 7.46
CA TYR A 24 11.19 1.62 8.56
C TYR A 24 12.07 0.41 8.27
N SER A 25 12.43 -0.34 9.32
CA SER A 25 13.05 -1.65 9.12
C SER A 25 12.04 -2.61 8.45
N PRO A 26 12.50 -3.69 7.82
CA PRO A 26 11.59 -4.70 7.23
C PRO A 26 10.56 -5.23 8.23
N GLU A 27 10.94 -5.43 9.49
CA GLU A 27 10.07 -5.91 10.55
C GLU A 27 8.98 -4.89 10.89
N LEU A 28 9.31 -3.59 10.90
CA LEU A 28 8.36 -2.53 11.17
C LEU A 28 7.42 -2.27 9.97
N TRP A 29 7.92 -2.34 8.73
CA TRP A 29 7.05 -2.32 7.56
C TRP A 29 6.03 -3.46 7.61
N LYS A 30 6.46 -4.67 7.99
CA LYS A 30 5.56 -5.81 8.18
C LYS A 30 4.56 -5.57 9.33
N ALA A 31 5.00 -5.07 10.48
CA ALA A 31 4.13 -4.78 11.61
C ALA A 31 3.05 -3.73 11.28
N LEU A 32 3.37 -2.74 10.45
CA LEU A 32 2.43 -1.70 9.99
C LEU A 32 1.32 -2.22 9.08
N GLN A 33 1.43 -3.42 8.50
CA GLN A 33 0.36 -4.00 7.68
C GLN A 33 -0.93 -4.24 8.49
N GLY A 34 -0.79 -4.64 9.76
CA GLY A 34 -1.90 -4.86 10.69
C GLY A 34 -2.81 -3.63 10.82
N PRO A 35 -2.33 -2.52 11.39
CA PRO A 35 -3.13 -1.31 11.60
C PRO A 35 -3.55 -0.60 10.30
N VAL A 36 -2.85 -0.82 9.18
CA VAL A 36 -3.34 -0.41 7.85
C VAL A 36 -4.57 -1.24 7.47
N SER A 37 -4.48 -2.57 7.55
CA SER A 37 -5.54 -3.48 7.11
C SER A 37 -6.80 -3.41 7.96
N THR A 38 -6.65 -3.18 9.26
CA THR A 38 -7.76 -2.95 10.21
C THR A 38 -8.26 -1.50 10.18
N GLN A 39 -7.62 -0.63 9.41
CA GLN A 39 -7.90 0.81 9.31
C GLN A 39 -7.86 1.52 10.68
N GLU A 40 -6.97 1.07 11.57
CA GLU A 40 -6.70 1.73 12.86
C GLU A 40 -5.95 3.05 12.67
N LEU A 41 -5.11 3.15 11.64
CA LEU A 41 -4.45 4.39 11.24
C LEU A 41 -5.41 5.32 10.49
N ASP A 42 -5.24 6.62 10.69
CA ASP A 42 -5.95 7.66 9.92
C ASP A 42 -5.68 7.52 8.41
N VAL A 43 -6.66 7.92 7.58
CA VAL A 43 -6.53 7.87 6.11
C VAL A 43 -5.29 8.60 5.61
N VAL A 44 -4.93 9.73 6.20
CA VAL A 44 -3.74 10.51 5.84
C VAL A 44 -2.47 9.72 6.13
N ASP A 45 -2.41 9.04 7.28
CA ASP A 45 -1.27 8.20 7.63
C ASP A 45 -1.15 6.97 6.72
N ARG A 46 -2.28 6.34 6.37
CA ARG A 46 -2.31 5.21 5.43
C ARG A 46 -1.84 5.63 4.03
N VAL A 47 -2.28 6.78 3.52
CA VAL A 47 -1.81 7.32 2.23
C VAL A 47 -0.32 7.67 2.31
N ALA A 48 0.14 8.30 3.40
CA ALA A 48 1.54 8.67 3.57
C ALA A 48 2.49 7.46 3.63
N LEU A 49 2.07 6.36 4.27
CA LEU A 49 2.82 5.11 4.28
C LEU A 49 2.95 4.52 2.87
N LEU A 50 1.86 4.54 2.11
CA LEU A 50 1.84 4.04 0.75
C LEU A 50 2.74 4.87 -0.19
N GLN A 51 2.65 6.20 -0.10
CA GLN A 51 3.54 7.13 -0.79
C GLN A 51 5.00 6.85 -0.46
N SER A 52 5.30 6.73 0.85
CA SER A 52 6.66 6.54 1.34
C SER A 52 7.25 5.22 0.84
N VAL A 53 6.53 4.10 0.97
CA VAL A 53 7.08 2.78 0.60
C VAL A 53 7.39 2.70 -0.90
N PHE A 54 6.53 3.23 -1.77
CA PHE A 54 6.79 3.25 -3.20
C PHE A 54 7.89 4.26 -3.60
N PHE A 55 7.94 5.43 -2.95
CA PHE A 55 9.03 6.38 -3.19
C PHE A 55 10.39 5.80 -2.76
N LEU A 56 10.46 5.24 -1.57
CA LEU A 56 11.66 4.57 -1.05
C LEU A 56 12.04 3.38 -1.93
N SER A 57 11.06 2.68 -2.50
CA SER A 57 11.33 1.60 -3.45
C SER A 57 12.00 2.09 -4.73
N ARG A 58 11.47 3.15 -5.34
CA ARG A 58 12.11 3.78 -6.51
C ARG A 58 13.51 4.31 -6.20
N ALA A 59 13.72 4.80 -4.99
CA ALA A 59 15.02 5.29 -4.51
C ALA A 59 16.01 4.15 -4.16
N GLY A 60 15.59 2.88 -4.19
CA GLY A 60 16.43 1.73 -3.87
C GLY A 60 16.63 1.47 -2.37
N HIS A 61 15.84 2.11 -1.50
CA HIS A 61 15.89 1.92 -0.04
C HIS A 61 14.97 0.82 0.48
N VAL A 62 13.96 0.44 -0.30
CA VAL A 62 13.02 -0.66 -0.02
C VAL A 62 12.92 -1.50 -1.30
N SER A 63 12.82 -2.83 -1.22
CA SER A 63 12.65 -3.60 -2.45
C SER A 63 11.24 -3.39 -3.03
N ILE A 64 11.09 -3.44 -4.36
CA ILE A 64 9.75 -3.34 -4.97
C ILE A 64 8.85 -4.51 -4.54
N VAL A 65 9.44 -5.67 -4.22
CA VAL A 65 8.72 -6.81 -3.67
C VAL A 65 8.10 -6.44 -2.32
N ASP A 66 8.87 -5.87 -1.41
CA ASP A 66 8.37 -5.45 -0.09
C ASP A 66 7.28 -4.37 -0.21
N ALA A 67 7.43 -3.43 -1.16
CA ALA A 67 6.42 -2.41 -1.41
C ALA A 67 5.10 -2.99 -1.93
N LEU A 68 5.17 -3.93 -2.88
CA LEU A 68 3.99 -4.65 -3.38
C LEU A 68 3.39 -5.58 -2.32
N GLU A 69 4.20 -6.16 -1.45
CA GLU A 69 3.70 -6.93 -0.30
C GLU A 69 2.96 -6.04 0.70
N PHE A 70 3.53 -4.89 1.05
CA PHE A 70 2.89 -3.91 1.93
C PHE A 70 1.57 -3.38 1.34
N ALA A 71 1.52 -3.11 0.04
CA ALA A 71 0.31 -2.66 -0.65
C ALA A 71 -0.88 -3.65 -0.52
N GLN A 72 -0.63 -4.93 -0.23
CA GLN A 72 -1.71 -5.90 0.00
C GLN A 72 -2.52 -5.62 1.27
N ALA A 73 -1.96 -4.91 2.25
CA ALA A 73 -2.68 -4.51 3.47
C ALA A 73 -3.89 -3.61 3.16
N TYR A 74 -3.91 -2.95 2.00
CA TYR A 74 -4.96 -2.02 1.59
C TYR A 74 -6.12 -2.68 0.83
N ALA A 75 -6.12 -4.00 0.65
CA ALA A 75 -7.11 -4.71 -0.18
C ALA A 75 -8.58 -4.48 0.23
N LEU A 76 -8.81 -4.12 1.50
CA LEU A 76 -10.14 -3.84 2.06
C LEU A 76 -10.36 -2.35 2.39
N ASP A 77 -9.45 -1.46 2.00
CA ASP A 77 -9.58 -0.03 2.26
C ASP A 77 -10.81 0.55 1.54
N THR A 78 -11.46 1.52 2.19
CA THR A 78 -12.69 2.15 1.67
C THR A 78 -12.46 3.55 1.14
N GLU A 79 -11.27 4.12 1.38
CA GLU A 79 -10.99 5.51 1.11
C GLU A 79 -10.51 5.73 -0.33
N TYR A 80 -11.17 6.64 -1.03
CA TYR A 80 -10.81 6.97 -2.42
C TYR A 80 -9.34 7.38 -2.57
N LEU A 81 -8.81 8.17 -1.62
CA LEU A 81 -7.44 8.66 -1.66
C LEU A 81 -6.41 7.53 -1.66
N VAL A 82 -6.68 6.44 -0.93
CA VAL A 82 -5.83 5.25 -0.91
C VAL A 82 -5.82 4.58 -2.28
N TRP A 83 -6.99 4.35 -2.88
CA TRP A 83 -7.10 3.72 -4.19
C TRP A 83 -6.49 4.57 -5.30
N LYS A 84 -6.60 5.90 -5.20
CA LYS A 84 -5.91 6.83 -6.10
C LYS A 84 -4.40 6.67 -6.00
N GLU A 85 -3.83 6.72 -4.78
CA GLU A 85 -2.39 6.58 -4.57
C GLU A 85 -1.86 5.21 -5.02
N LEU A 86 -2.58 4.11 -4.73
CA LEU A 86 -2.25 2.78 -5.23
C LEU A 86 -2.17 2.77 -6.76
N SER A 87 -3.19 3.31 -7.42
CA SER A 87 -3.31 3.30 -8.87
C SER A 87 -2.21 4.14 -9.52
N ASP A 88 -1.91 5.31 -8.97
CA ASP A 88 -0.87 6.22 -9.46
C ASP A 88 0.54 5.60 -9.39
N ASN A 89 0.81 4.73 -8.41
CA ASN A 89 2.09 4.01 -8.32
C ASN A 89 2.12 2.76 -9.22
N LEU A 90 1.03 1.97 -9.24
CA LEU A 90 0.98 0.74 -10.02
C LEU A 90 0.99 1.01 -11.54
N VAL A 91 0.36 2.10 -12.00
CA VAL A 91 0.36 2.46 -13.43
C VAL A 91 1.76 2.78 -13.95
N GLN A 92 2.65 3.31 -13.10
CA GLN A 92 4.05 3.54 -13.47
C GLN A 92 4.78 2.23 -13.77
N ILE A 93 4.53 1.19 -12.96
CA ILE A 93 5.10 -0.15 -13.18
C ILE A 93 4.52 -0.75 -14.47
N VAL A 94 3.21 -0.61 -14.69
CA VAL A 94 2.57 -1.05 -15.93
C VAL A 94 3.20 -0.39 -17.15
N ALA A 95 3.36 0.93 -17.14
CA ALA A 95 3.90 1.68 -18.27
C ALA A 95 5.37 1.34 -18.60
N LEU A 96 6.12 0.80 -17.65
CA LEU A 96 7.54 0.47 -17.83
C LEU A 96 7.76 -0.98 -18.26
N PHE A 97 6.82 -1.88 -17.99
CA PHE A 97 7.07 -3.32 -18.05
C PHE A 97 5.91 -4.13 -18.66
N ASP A 98 5.04 -3.51 -19.45
CA ASP A 98 3.90 -4.18 -20.09
C ASP A 98 4.30 -5.24 -21.14
N ASP A 99 5.53 -5.20 -21.62
CA ASP A 99 6.12 -6.14 -22.58
C ASP A 99 6.86 -7.33 -21.93
N GLN A 100 6.93 -7.38 -20.60
CA GLN A 100 7.72 -8.37 -19.88
C GLN A 100 7.00 -9.73 -19.75
N VAL A 101 7.78 -10.82 -19.79
CA VAL A 101 7.24 -12.20 -19.68
C VAL A 101 6.48 -12.47 -18.38
N TRP A 102 6.85 -11.77 -17.30
CA TRP A 102 6.21 -11.89 -15.99
C TRP A 102 5.02 -10.94 -15.80
N PHE A 103 4.79 -10.01 -16.73
CA PHE A 103 3.73 -9.01 -16.63
C PHE A 103 2.33 -9.60 -16.40
N PRO A 104 1.94 -10.74 -17.02
CA PRO A 104 0.66 -11.38 -16.72
C PRO A 104 0.48 -11.76 -15.23
N SER A 105 1.57 -12.13 -14.54
CA SER A 105 1.53 -12.41 -13.10
C SER A 105 1.31 -11.13 -12.28
N PHE A 106 1.92 -10.01 -12.71
CA PHE A 106 1.68 -8.70 -12.10
C PHE A 106 0.23 -8.23 -12.31
N GLN A 107 -0.34 -8.42 -13.50
CA GLN A 107 -1.76 -8.16 -13.75
C GLN A 107 -2.67 -9.02 -12.86
N ALA A 108 -2.33 -10.29 -12.64
CA ALA A 108 -3.08 -11.17 -11.75
C ALA A 108 -3.01 -10.67 -10.29
N TYR A 109 -1.86 -10.20 -9.85
CA TYR A 109 -1.69 -9.54 -8.55
C TYR A 109 -2.59 -8.30 -8.43
N ILE A 110 -2.58 -7.40 -9.41
CA ILE A 110 -3.43 -6.18 -9.41
C ILE A 110 -4.91 -6.58 -9.35
N ARG A 111 -5.34 -7.53 -10.19
CA ARG A 111 -6.74 -8.01 -10.19
C ARG A 111 -7.14 -8.57 -8.82
N ARG A 112 -6.25 -9.33 -8.16
CA ARG A 112 -6.51 -9.85 -6.81
C ARG A 112 -6.61 -8.74 -5.77
N LEU A 113 -5.73 -7.74 -5.83
CA LEU A 113 -5.72 -6.61 -4.90
C LEU A 113 -7.01 -5.78 -5.00
N TYR A 114 -7.49 -5.53 -6.22
CA TYR A 114 -8.68 -4.70 -6.48
C TYR A 114 -10.01 -5.46 -6.44
N ALA A 115 -9.98 -6.80 -6.44
CA ALA A 115 -11.21 -7.61 -6.48
C ALA A 115 -12.23 -7.24 -5.37
N PRO A 116 -11.83 -7.02 -4.10
CA PRO A 116 -12.80 -6.72 -3.04
C PRO A 116 -13.53 -5.38 -3.26
N ILE A 117 -12.82 -4.31 -3.65
CA ILE A 117 -13.44 -3.01 -3.89
C ILE A 117 -14.30 -3.03 -5.15
N MET A 118 -13.84 -3.69 -6.21
CA MET A 118 -14.60 -3.80 -7.46
C MET A 118 -15.90 -4.58 -7.29
N ALA A 119 -15.97 -5.52 -6.35
CA ALA A 119 -17.22 -6.21 -6.01
C ALA A 119 -18.24 -5.33 -5.28
N ARG A 120 -17.78 -4.22 -4.65
CA ARG A 120 -18.64 -3.26 -3.95
C ARG A 120 -19.10 -2.12 -4.85
N LEU A 121 -18.31 -1.79 -5.87
CA LEU A 121 -18.65 -0.74 -6.83
C LEU A 121 -19.68 -1.28 -7.82
N THR A 122 -20.69 -0.46 -8.11
CA THR A 122 -21.73 -0.76 -9.08
C THR A 122 -21.70 0.27 -10.21
N TRP A 123 -22.28 -0.09 -11.35
CA TRP A 123 -22.46 0.81 -12.49
C TRP A 123 -23.70 1.71 -12.34
N THR A 124 -24.24 1.82 -11.12
CA THR A 124 -25.42 2.64 -10.83
C THR A 124 -24.99 3.98 -10.25
N HIS A 125 -25.59 5.06 -10.76
CA HIS A 125 -25.38 6.40 -10.23
C HIS A 125 -25.77 6.47 -8.74
N LEU A 126 -24.96 7.13 -7.91
CA LEU A 126 -25.30 7.40 -6.51
C LEU A 126 -26.49 8.36 -6.49
N ALA A 127 -27.56 8.04 -5.74
CA ALA A 127 -28.66 8.97 -5.57
C ALA A 127 -28.12 10.29 -4.98
N THR A 128 -28.24 11.37 -5.75
CA THR A 128 -27.91 12.75 -5.32
C THR A 128 -28.96 13.28 -4.37
#